data_AF-A0A7G1IMX1-F1
#
_entry.id   AF-A0A7G1IMX1-F1
#
_cell.length_a   1.000
_cell.length_b   1.000
_cell.length_c   1.000
_cell.angle_alpha   90.00
_cell.angle_beta   90.00
_cell.angle_gamma   90.00
#
_symmetry.space_group_name_H-M   'P 1'
#
loop_
_entity.id
_entity.type
_entity.pdbx_description
1 polymer ?
#
loop_
_entity_poly.entity_id
_entity_poly.type
_entity_poly.pdbx_seq_one_letter_code
_entity_poly.pdbx_strand_id
1 'polypeptide(L)'
;MNPVLREGNSDRRAPKAVKEYARKHPHSMGEWSMASRTHVATMKHGDFYHGEKSMTLDRARDVKMELVTKSGETLVLKPKVSLGEGDIIDSMFMSKKALVEFYEEQMEDARKTGVMFSLHVKATMMKISHPIVFGHAVRTFYRTPSPNTRSCSTN
;
A
#
# COMPACT_ATOMS: atom_id res chain seq x y z
N MET A 1 15.30 0.60 15.86
CA MET A 1 14.87 0.33 17.24
C MET A 1 13.75 -0.70 17.27
N ASN A 2 12.55 -0.45 16.74
CA ASN A 2 11.44 -1.43 16.81
C ASN A 2 11.76 -2.86 16.32
N PRO A 3 12.43 -3.10 15.18
CA PRO A 3 12.71 -4.47 14.72
C PRO A 3 13.74 -5.23 15.58
N VAL A 4 14.44 -4.54 16.49
CA VAL A 4 15.49 -5.12 17.35
C VAL A 4 14.97 -5.38 18.76
N LEU A 5 13.92 -4.67 19.20
CA LEU A 5 13.39 -4.77 20.56
C LEU A 5 12.09 -5.59 20.66
N ARG A 6 11.51 -5.98 19.53
CA ARG A 6 10.22 -6.67 19.47
C ARG A 6 10.41 -8.17 19.26
N GLU A 7 11.03 -8.82 20.23
CA GLU A 7 11.25 -10.27 20.27
C GLU A 7 9.99 -11.03 20.77
N GLY A 8 8.80 -10.55 20.42
CA GLY A 8 7.54 -11.08 20.90
C GLY A 8 6.32 -10.40 20.27
N ASN A 9 5.14 -10.92 20.58
CA ASN A 9 3.88 -10.40 20.06
C ASN A 9 3.42 -9.13 20.81
N SER A 10 2.44 -8.43 20.22
CA SER A 10 1.94 -7.16 20.76
C SER A 10 0.63 -7.35 21.53
N ASP A 11 0.61 -7.05 22.84
CA ASP A 11 -0.62 -6.74 23.59
C ASP A 11 -0.81 -5.21 23.63
N ARG A 12 -1.84 -4.71 22.92
CA ARG A 12 -2.13 -3.26 22.85
C ARG A 12 -3.58 -2.99 23.21
N ARG A 13 -3.77 -2.24 24.30
CA ARG A 13 -5.09 -1.84 24.81
C ARG A 13 -5.05 -0.46 25.46
N ALA A 14 -6.17 0.25 25.42
CA ALA A 14 -6.31 1.51 26.14
C ALA A 14 -6.38 1.24 27.66
N PRO A 15 -5.53 1.86 28.50
CA PRO A 15 -5.62 1.70 29.94
C PRO A 15 -6.95 2.23 30.50
N LYS A 16 -7.49 1.57 31.53
CA LYS A 16 -8.78 1.94 32.16
C LYS A 16 -8.81 3.41 32.60
N ALA A 17 -7.76 3.88 33.26
CA ALA A 17 -7.63 5.27 33.70
C ALA A 17 -7.70 6.27 32.53
N VAL A 18 -7.01 5.98 31.41
CA VAL A 18 -7.06 6.83 30.20
C VAL A 18 -8.47 6.82 29.59
N LYS A 19 -9.13 5.65 29.55
CA LYS A 19 -10.49 5.55 29.02
C LYS A 19 -11.51 6.29 29.88
N GLU A 20 -11.40 6.21 31.20
CA GLU A 20 -12.26 6.95 32.14
C GLU A 20 -12.03 8.46 32.06
N TYR A 21 -10.78 8.89 31.94
CA TYR A 21 -10.43 10.28 31.71
C TYR A 21 -11.07 10.81 30.42
N ALA A 22 -10.97 10.06 29.32
CA ALA A 22 -11.58 10.42 28.03
C ALA A 22 -13.12 10.48 28.07
N ARG A 23 -13.77 9.74 28.99
CA ARG A 23 -15.23 9.86 29.21
C ARG A 23 -15.58 11.15 29.96
N LYS A 24 -14.78 11.54 30.95
CA LYS A 24 -14.98 12.77 31.73
C LYS A 24 -14.61 14.03 30.95
N HIS A 25 -13.64 13.92 30.03
CA HIS A 25 -13.15 15.00 29.17
C HIS A 25 -13.22 14.56 27.71
N PRO A 26 -14.43 14.52 27.10
CA PRO A 26 -14.58 14.11 25.72
C PRO A 26 -13.83 15.08 24.79
N HIS A 27 -13.05 14.52 23.87
CA HIS A 27 -12.42 15.31 22.81
C HIS A 27 -13.45 15.60 21.71
N SER A 28 -13.18 16.62 20.91
CA SER A 28 -14.03 16.97 19.76
C SER A 28 -14.12 15.81 18.77
N MET A 29 -15.34 15.42 18.44
CA MET A 29 -15.66 14.47 17.38
C MET A 29 -16.53 15.20 16.37
N GLY A 30 -16.08 15.31 15.12
CA GLY A 30 -16.86 15.97 14.07
C GLY A 30 -18.15 15.20 13.76
N GLU A 31 -19.21 15.93 13.43
CA GLU A 31 -20.47 15.34 12.98
C GLU A 31 -20.27 14.58 11.65
N TRP A 32 -20.96 13.45 11.53
CA TRP A 32 -20.96 12.64 10.31
C TRP A 32 -22.27 12.82 9.57
N SER A 33 -22.20 13.40 8.36
CA SER A 33 -23.37 13.55 7.49
C SER A 33 -23.69 12.25 6.76
N MET A 34 -24.97 11.91 6.68
CA MET A 34 -25.47 10.80 5.84
C MET A 34 -25.24 11.05 4.35
N ALA A 35 -25.04 12.30 3.95
CA ALA A 35 -24.68 12.68 2.58
C ALA A 35 -23.16 12.69 2.34
N SER A 36 -22.36 12.11 3.24
CA SER A 36 -20.90 12.05 3.07
C SER A 36 -20.52 11.29 1.81
N ARG A 37 -19.58 11.87 1.05
CA ARG A 37 -19.02 11.28 -0.17
C ARG A 37 -17.60 10.74 0.06
N THR A 38 -17.08 10.86 1.28
CA THR A 38 -15.79 10.31 1.67
C THR A 38 -15.83 8.79 1.57
N HIS A 39 -14.89 8.22 0.82
CA HIS A 39 -14.75 6.78 0.65
C HIS A 39 -13.28 6.40 0.50
N VAL A 40 -12.99 5.12 0.65
CA VAL A 40 -11.67 4.55 0.38
C VAL A 40 -11.69 3.94 -1.03
N ALA A 41 -10.78 4.39 -1.87
CA ALA A 41 -10.47 3.73 -3.13
C ALA A 41 -9.23 2.86 -2.96
N THR A 42 -9.29 1.61 -3.42
CA THR A 42 -8.17 0.67 -3.42
C THR A 42 -8.10 -0.08 -4.74
N MET A 43 -6.91 -0.55 -5.11
CA MET A 43 -6.71 -1.38 -6.29
C MET A 43 -7.54 -2.67 -6.17
N LYS A 44 -8.16 -3.08 -7.29
CA LYS A 44 -8.98 -4.30 -7.38
C LYS A 44 -8.24 -5.47 -8.05
N HIS A 45 -7.04 -5.22 -8.55
CA HIS A 45 -6.15 -6.21 -9.18
C HIS A 45 -4.73 -5.64 -9.26
N GLY A 46 -3.73 -6.51 -9.45
CA GLY A 46 -2.36 -6.08 -9.74
C GLY A 46 -1.64 -5.37 -8.57
N ASP A 47 -2.18 -5.46 -7.36
CA ASP A 47 -1.53 -5.02 -6.12
C ASP A 47 -0.87 -6.21 -5.39
N PHE A 48 -0.29 -5.94 -4.23
CA PHE A 48 0.33 -6.98 -3.41
C PHE A 48 -0.67 -8.06 -2.99
N TYR A 49 -1.90 -7.68 -2.66
CA TYR A 49 -2.92 -8.62 -2.16
C TYR A 49 -3.32 -9.65 -3.22
N HIS A 50 -3.64 -9.20 -4.44
CA HIS A 50 -4.10 -10.10 -5.49
C HIS A 50 -2.95 -10.90 -6.14
N GLY A 51 -1.70 -10.44 -5.98
CA GLY A 51 -0.51 -11.10 -6.51
C GLY A 51 0.24 -11.99 -5.51
N GLU A 52 -0.25 -12.11 -4.28
CA GLU A 52 0.41 -12.87 -3.22
C GLU A 52 0.38 -14.37 -3.49
N LYS A 53 1.51 -15.03 -3.22
CA LYS A 53 1.64 -16.47 -3.11
C LYS A 53 2.32 -16.78 -1.79
N SER A 54 1.74 -17.73 -1.06
CA SER A 54 2.22 -18.14 0.26
C SER A 54 2.51 -19.63 0.28
N MET A 55 3.47 -20.04 1.11
CA MET A 55 3.66 -21.44 1.47
C MET A 55 4.23 -21.57 2.88
N THR A 56 3.90 -22.68 3.53
CA THR A 56 4.52 -23.11 4.79
C THR A 56 5.59 -24.15 4.49
N LEU A 57 6.76 -24.00 5.09
CA LEU A 57 7.87 -24.91 4.88
C LEU A 57 7.73 -26.20 5.71
N ASP A 58 7.98 -27.32 5.06
CA ASP A 58 8.02 -28.67 5.64
C ASP A 58 9.36 -29.00 6.32
N ARG A 59 10.41 -28.21 6.06
CA ARG A 59 11.76 -28.33 6.62
C ARG A 59 12.56 -27.06 6.39
N ALA A 60 13.63 -26.88 7.16
CA ALA A 60 14.57 -25.79 6.97
C ALA A 60 15.24 -25.81 5.59
N ARG A 61 15.40 -24.63 4.96
CA ARG A 61 15.98 -24.47 3.61
C ARG A 61 16.72 -23.14 3.49
N ASP A 62 17.81 -23.12 2.73
CA ASP A 62 18.40 -21.88 2.22
C ASP A 62 17.79 -21.58 0.85
N VAL A 63 17.23 -20.38 0.69
CA VAL A 63 16.63 -19.93 -0.58
C VAL A 63 17.38 -18.73 -1.14
N LYS A 64 17.23 -18.52 -2.45
CA LYS A 64 17.80 -17.40 -3.21
C LYS A 64 16.67 -16.70 -3.96
N MET A 65 16.72 -15.37 -4.04
CA MET A 65 15.80 -14.57 -4.85
C MET A 65 16.49 -14.17 -6.15
N GLU A 66 15.94 -14.58 -7.28
CA GLU A 66 16.47 -14.27 -8.61
C GLU A 66 15.37 -13.83 -9.58
N LEU A 67 15.74 -12.97 -10.52
CA LEU A 67 14.91 -12.52 -11.61
C LEU A 67 15.47 -13.07 -12.91
N VAL A 68 14.72 -13.95 -13.57
CA VAL A 68 14.99 -14.36 -14.94
C VAL A 68 14.38 -13.31 -15.87
N THR A 69 15.23 -12.60 -16.61
CA THR A 69 14.79 -11.54 -17.52
C THR A 69 14.22 -12.13 -18.82
N LYS A 70 13.56 -11.29 -19.61
CA LYS A 70 13.04 -11.70 -20.94
C LYS A 70 14.14 -12.12 -21.93
N SER A 71 15.38 -11.67 -21.72
CA SER A 71 16.53 -12.08 -22.55
C SER A 71 17.13 -13.42 -22.10
N GLY A 72 16.63 -14.02 -21.02
CA GLY A 72 17.17 -15.26 -20.44
C GLY A 72 18.31 -15.03 -19.44
N GLU A 73 18.73 -13.79 -19.22
CA GLU A 73 19.72 -13.45 -18.19
C GLU A 73 19.11 -13.65 -16.79
N THR A 74 19.90 -14.21 -15.85
CA THR A 74 19.48 -14.40 -14.47
C THR A 74 20.16 -13.39 -13.56
N LEU A 75 19.38 -12.49 -12.95
CA LEU A 75 19.84 -11.50 -12.00
C LEU A 75 19.57 -11.95 -10.57
N VAL A 76 20.61 -12.06 -9.75
CA VAL A 76 20.47 -12.41 -8.33
C VAL A 76 20.09 -11.16 -7.53
N LEU A 77 18.88 -11.15 -6.97
CA LEU A 77 18.38 -10.04 -6.15
C LEU A 77 18.82 -10.17 -4.69
N LYS A 78 18.78 -11.41 -4.17
CA LYS A 78 19.26 -11.73 -2.83
C LYS A 78 19.88 -13.12 -2.84
N PRO A 79 21.19 -13.26 -2.56
CA PRO A 79 21.92 -14.51 -2.80
C PRO A 79 21.53 -15.64 -1.83
N LYS A 80 21.20 -15.31 -0.58
CA LYS A 80 20.82 -16.29 0.45
C LYS A 80 19.83 -15.68 1.46
N VAL A 81 18.81 -16.46 1.79
CA VAL A 81 17.90 -16.27 2.93
C VAL A 81 17.72 -17.64 3.58
N SER A 82 18.07 -17.75 4.85
CA SER A 82 17.91 -19.00 5.61
C SER A 82 16.52 -19.02 6.24
N LEU A 83 15.80 -20.12 6.03
CA LEU A 83 14.44 -20.33 6.51
C LEU A 83 14.39 -21.61 7.37
N GLY A 84 13.63 -21.55 8.46
CA GLY A 84 13.39 -22.64 9.38
C GLY A 84 12.29 -23.61 8.93
N GLU A 85 12.14 -24.70 9.65
CA GLU A 85 10.98 -25.59 9.54
C GLU A 85 9.74 -24.89 10.10
N GLY A 86 8.60 -24.99 9.41
CA GLY A 86 7.36 -24.33 9.80
C GLY A 86 7.29 -22.84 9.47
N ASP A 87 8.37 -22.24 8.94
CA ASP A 87 8.33 -20.85 8.47
C ASP A 87 7.29 -20.68 7.36
N ILE A 88 6.55 -19.56 7.44
CA ILE A 88 5.63 -19.12 6.39
C ILE A 88 6.34 -18.05 5.58
N ILE A 89 6.38 -18.23 4.27
CA ILE A 89 6.97 -17.27 3.35
C ILE A 89 5.96 -16.83 2.30
N ASP A 90 5.99 -15.53 2.00
CA ASP A 90 5.11 -14.90 1.04
C ASP A 90 5.92 -14.20 -0.05
N SER A 91 5.48 -14.35 -1.29
CA SER A 91 5.99 -13.61 -2.43
C SER A 91 4.84 -12.85 -3.06
N MET A 92 4.99 -11.54 -3.15
CA MET A 92 3.99 -10.61 -3.68
C MET A 92 4.67 -9.54 -4.53
N PHE A 93 3.92 -8.98 -5.48
CA PHE A 93 4.40 -7.87 -6.29
C PHE A 93 3.25 -6.90 -6.59
N MET A 94 3.60 -5.66 -6.92
CA MET A 94 2.65 -4.65 -7.37
C MET A 94 2.98 -4.26 -8.81
N SER A 95 2.00 -4.37 -9.70
CA SER A 95 2.13 -3.96 -11.09
C SER A 95 2.13 -2.45 -11.19
N LYS A 96 3.26 -1.88 -11.66
CA LYS A 96 3.36 -0.45 -11.99
C LYS A 96 2.24 -0.01 -12.93
N LYS A 97 1.92 -0.84 -13.95
CA LYS A 97 0.91 -0.50 -14.95
C LYS A 97 -0.46 -0.35 -14.29
N ALA A 98 -0.88 -1.36 -13.52
CA ALA A 98 -2.16 -1.33 -12.82
C ALA A 98 -2.23 -0.20 -11.79
N LEU A 99 -1.12 0.09 -11.09
CA LEU A 99 -1.05 1.18 -10.12
C LEU A 99 -1.24 2.55 -10.78
N VAL A 100 -0.60 2.80 -11.92
CA VAL A 100 -0.73 4.07 -12.65
C VAL A 100 -2.13 4.22 -13.24
N GLU A 101 -2.68 3.16 -13.84
CA GLU A 101 -4.07 3.14 -14.34
C GLU A 101 -5.07 3.43 -13.23
N PHE A 102 -4.90 2.80 -12.06
CA PHE A 102 -5.70 3.08 -10.87
C PHE A 102 -5.62 4.56 -10.45
N TYR A 103 -4.41 5.14 -10.36
CA TYR A 103 -4.29 6.55 -10.01
C TYR A 103 -4.96 7.48 -11.00
N GLU A 104 -4.83 7.22 -12.30
CA GLU A 104 -5.49 8.01 -13.34
C GLU A 104 -7.02 7.96 -13.19
N GLU A 105 -7.58 6.76 -12.98
CA GLU A 105 -9.01 6.56 -12.75
C GLU A 105 -9.50 7.31 -11.51
N GLN A 106 -8.81 7.17 -10.37
CA GLN A 106 -9.25 7.77 -9.11
C GLN A 106 -9.06 9.30 -9.07
N MET A 107 -8.04 9.83 -9.74
CA MET A 107 -7.88 11.28 -9.87
C MET A 107 -8.97 11.88 -10.75
N GLU A 108 -9.35 11.19 -11.84
CA GLU A 108 -10.44 11.63 -12.70
C GLU A 108 -11.81 11.50 -12.03
N ASP A 109 -12.04 10.43 -11.26
CA ASP A 109 -13.26 10.30 -10.45
C ASP A 109 -13.35 11.42 -9.42
N ALA A 110 -12.27 11.68 -8.65
CA ALA A 110 -12.23 12.77 -7.67
C ALA A 110 -12.52 14.14 -8.31
N ARG A 111 -11.97 14.38 -9.51
CA ARG A 111 -12.21 15.60 -10.29
C ARG A 111 -13.67 15.71 -10.74
N LYS A 112 -14.24 14.66 -11.34
CA LYS A 112 -15.64 14.64 -11.81
C LYS A 112 -16.63 14.78 -10.67
N THR A 113 -16.35 14.12 -9.56
CA THR A 113 -17.20 14.13 -8.37
C THR A 113 -17.01 15.39 -7.54
N GLY A 114 -15.90 16.13 -7.69
CA GLY A 114 -15.60 17.34 -6.95
C GLY A 114 -15.21 17.07 -5.49
N VAL A 115 -14.67 15.89 -5.19
CA VAL A 115 -14.14 15.55 -3.85
C VAL A 115 -12.62 15.77 -3.79
N MET A 116 -12.10 16.04 -2.60
CA MET A 116 -10.66 16.20 -2.39
C MET A 116 -9.93 14.86 -2.57
N PHE A 117 -8.94 14.84 -3.46
CA PHE A 117 -8.03 13.71 -3.60
C PHE A 117 -7.06 13.67 -2.41
N SER A 118 -6.93 12.51 -1.77
CA SER A 118 -5.95 12.28 -0.70
C SER A 118 -5.29 10.91 -0.86
N LEU A 119 -4.02 10.81 -0.48
CA LEU A 119 -3.24 9.58 -0.57
C LEU A 119 -2.76 9.16 0.82
N HIS A 120 -3.08 7.92 1.21
CA HIS A 120 -2.75 7.37 2.53
C HIS A 120 -1.81 6.17 2.36
N VAL A 121 -0.51 6.41 2.55
CA VAL A 121 0.55 5.39 2.51
C VAL A 121 1.49 5.55 3.70
N LYS A 122 2.28 4.51 4.00
CA LYS A 122 3.17 4.48 5.17
C LYS A 122 4.65 4.56 4.79
N ALA A 123 5.06 5.67 4.17
CA ALA A 123 6.39 5.84 3.54
C ALA A 123 7.58 5.70 4.49
N THR A 124 7.45 6.11 5.76
CA THR A 124 8.54 6.04 6.74
C THR A 124 8.81 4.63 7.25
N MET A 125 7.76 3.80 7.37
CA MET A 125 7.88 2.43 7.85
C MET A 125 8.22 1.49 6.69
N MET A 126 7.56 1.67 5.55
CA MET A 126 7.83 0.91 4.32
C MET A 126 8.80 1.69 3.42
N LYS A 127 10.04 1.80 3.89
CA LYS A 127 11.07 2.71 3.33
C LYS A 127 11.42 2.45 1.87
N ILE A 128 11.12 1.28 1.34
CA ILE A 128 11.45 0.90 -0.04
C ILE A 128 10.22 1.04 -0.93
N SER A 129 9.13 0.33 -0.62
CA SER A 129 7.95 0.27 -1.50
C SER A 129 7.15 1.57 -1.55
N HIS A 130 6.81 2.15 -0.40
CA HIS A 130 5.87 3.26 -0.34
C HIS A 130 6.40 4.59 -0.92
N PRO A 131 7.71 4.92 -0.87
CA PRO A 131 8.24 6.04 -1.64
C PRO A 131 8.06 5.88 -3.17
N ILE A 132 8.16 4.65 -3.70
CA ILE A 132 7.92 4.38 -5.13
C ILE A 132 6.43 4.56 -5.46
N VAL A 133 5.55 4.00 -4.62
CA VAL A 133 4.08 4.15 -4.76
C VAL A 133 3.66 5.62 -4.72
N PHE A 134 4.23 6.39 -3.79
CA PHE A 134 4.02 7.84 -3.69
C PHE A 134 4.57 8.59 -4.90
N GLY A 135 5.77 8.26 -5.37
CA GLY A 135 6.37 8.86 -6.55
C GLY A 135 5.52 8.69 -7.81
N HIS A 136 4.87 7.53 -7.97
CA HIS A 136 3.90 7.34 -9.06
C HIS A 136 2.66 8.21 -8.91
N ALA A 137 2.11 8.38 -7.71
CA ALA A 137 0.98 9.27 -7.49
C ALA A 137 1.32 10.72 -7.87
N VAL A 138 2.46 11.24 -7.40
CA VAL A 138 2.91 12.61 -7.73
C VAL A 138 3.10 12.78 -9.23
N ARG A 139 3.76 11.83 -9.90
CA ARG A 139 3.97 11.88 -11.35
C ARG A 139 2.67 11.84 -12.14
N THR A 140 1.70 11.03 -11.71
CA THR A 140 0.38 10.96 -12.37
C THR A 140 -0.41 12.25 -12.15
N PHE A 141 -0.41 12.79 -10.93
CA PHE A 141 -1.14 14.01 -10.58
C PHE A 141 -0.65 15.25 -11.36
N TYR A 142 0.66 15.42 -11.49
CA TYR A 142 1.26 16.56 -12.20
C TYR A 142 1.54 16.27 -13.68
N ARG A 143 1.05 15.15 -14.24
CA ARG A 143 1.24 14.84 -15.66
C ARG A 143 0.45 15.86 -16.50
N THR A 144 1.13 16.53 -17.43
CA THR A 144 0.45 17.37 -18.41
C THR A 144 -0.56 16.54 -19.20
N PRO A 145 -1.83 16.98 -19.33
CA PRO A 145 -2.80 16.28 -20.15
C PRO A 145 -2.27 16.16 -21.59
N SER A 146 -2.24 14.94 -22.11
CA SER A 146 -1.96 14.69 -23.52
C SER A 146 -2.97 15.45 -24.38
N PRO A 147 -2.58 16.03 -25.54
CA PRO A 147 -3.51 16.70 -26.44
C PRO A 147 -4.72 15.83 -26.86
N ASN A 148 -4.63 14.50 -26.75
CA ASN A 148 -5.74 13.57 -27.04
C ASN A 148 -6.82 13.46 -25.95
N THR A 149 -6.66 14.08 -24.77
CA THR A 149 -7.68 14.01 -23.69
C THR A 149 -8.58 15.25 -23.60
N ARG A 150 -8.50 16.19 -24.54
CA ARG A 150 -9.33 17.43 -24.59
C ARG A 150 -10.68 17.28 -25.31
N SER A 151 -11.29 16.10 -25.35
CA SER A 151 -12.60 15.93 -26.02
C SER A 151 -13.83 16.01 -25.08
N CYS A 152 -13.65 16.19 -23.77
CA CYS A 152 -14.78 16.29 -22.83
C CYS A 152 -14.68 17.52 -21.91
N SER A 153 -14.74 18.72 -22.48
CA SER A 153 -15.20 19.90 -21.74
C SER A 153 -15.58 21.03 -22.71
N THR A 154 -16.71 20.87 -23.40
CA THR A 154 -17.52 21.97 -23.90
C THR A 154 -18.97 21.66 -23.58
N ASN A 155 -19.46 22.29 -22.52
CA ASN A 155 -20.80 22.87 -22.39
C ASN A 155 -20.73 23.90 -21.27
#